data_AF-A0A9P9Y1K0-F1
#
_entry.id   AF-A0A9P9Y1K0-F1
#
_cell.length_a   1.000
_cell.length_b   1.000
_cell.length_c   1.000
_cell.angle_alpha   90.00
_cell.angle_beta   90.00
_cell.angle_gamma   90.00
#
_symmetry.space_group_name_H-M   'P 1'
#
loop_
_entity.id
_entity.type
_entity.pdbx_description
1 polymer ?
#
loop_
_entity_poly.entity_id
_entity_poly.type
_entity_poly.pdbx_seq_one_letter_code
_entity_poly.pdbx_strand_id
1 'polypeptide(L)'
;MPSSLRTLLEERRGYFSNGIISVLQKLLQASNTTSAAWLCSPHVTHVSKLSQEGSFCGYRNIQMLCSHIINSGSFGAVKFGDQVPSIFDIQELIENAWDEGINARGRDETGGIRGTRKYIGTPEAQAMFTSLQIPFVLAPKKFLSRY
;
A
#
# COMPACT_ATOMS: atom_id res chain seq x y z
N MET A 1 -0.28 16.99 11.74
CA MET A 1 -0.86 15.94 12.63
C MET A 1 -0.37 16.18 14.06
N PRO A 2 -0.99 15.61 15.12
CA PRO A 2 -0.46 15.73 16.48
C PRO A 2 0.95 15.14 16.60
N SER A 3 1.84 15.77 17.38
CA SER A 3 3.23 15.33 17.53
C SER A 3 3.35 13.91 18.08
N SER A 4 2.51 13.54 19.04
CA SER A 4 2.47 12.18 19.59
C SER A 4 2.19 11.11 18.54
N LEU A 5 1.29 11.39 17.60
CA LEU A 5 1.01 10.49 16.48
C LEU A 5 2.16 10.44 15.49
N ARG A 6 2.80 11.58 15.20
CA ARG A 6 4.00 11.61 14.35
C ARG A 6 5.09 10.69 14.93
N THR A 7 5.45 10.89 16.20
CA THR A 7 6.43 10.06 16.91
C THR A 7 6.04 8.58 16.89
N LEU A 8 4.77 8.26 17.15
CA LEU A 8 4.28 6.88 17.08
C LEU A 8 4.52 6.25 15.70
N LEU A 9 4.25 6.98 14.61
CA LEU A 9 4.43 6.48 13.24
C LEU A 9 5.91 6.36 12.86
N GLU A 10 6.76 7.27 13.32
CA GLU A 10 8.22 7.24 13.11
C GLU A 10 8.86 6.06 13.83
N GLU A 11 8.50 5.83 15.11
CA GLU A 11 9.08 4.78 15.94
C GLU A 11 8.55 3.38 15.59
N ARG A 12 7.24 3.24 15.45
CA ARG A 12 6.61 1.91 15.34
C ARG A 12 6.45 1.44 13.92
N ARG A 13 6.34 2.36 12.94
CA ARG A 13 6.12 2.12 11.50
C ARG A 13 4.90 1.26 11.11
N GLY A 14 4.29 0.46 11.99
CA GLY A 14 3.21 -0.51 11.74
C GLY A 14 3.53 -1.89 12.32
N TYR A 15 2.57 -2.82 12.30
CA TYR A 15 2.85 -4.23 12.59
C TYR A 15 2.99 -5.02 11.30
N PHE A 16 4.15 -5.63 11.09
CA PHE A 16 4.49 -6.36 9.87
C PHE A 16 4.43 -7.87 10.13
N SER A 17 3.66 -8.59 9.33
CA SER A 17 3.47 -10.04 9.47
C SER A 17 3.73 -10.75 8.14
N ASN A 18 4.84 -11.48 8.09
CA ASN A 18 5.23 -12.26 6.92
C ASN A 18 4.55 -13.63 6.91
N GLY A 19 4.43 -14.24 5.72
CA GLY A 19 3.99 -15.63 5.58
C GLY A 19 2.50 -15.88 5.79
N ILE A 20 1.67 -14.84 5.98
CA ILE A 20 0.21 -15.00 6.10
C ILE A 20 -0.36 -15.74 4.89
N ILE A 21 0.07 -15.37 3.68
CA ILE A 21 -0.40 -16.03 2.45
C ILE A 21 -0.03 -17.51 2.45
N SER A 22 1.17 -17.87 2.89
CA SER A 22 1.60 -19.27 3.00
C SER A 22 0.79 -20.06 4.04
N VAL A 23 0.39 -19.43 5.14
CA VAL A 23 -0.51 -20.05 6.14
C VAL A 23 -1.91 -20.24 5.55
N LEU A 24 -2.46 -19.21 4.89
CA LEU A 24 -3.76 -19.28 4.22
C LEU A 24 -3.78 -20.39 3.16
N GLN A 25 -2.71 -20.51 2.37
CA GLN A 25 -2.57 -21.59 1.39
C GLN A 25 -2.69 -22.97 2.04
N LYS A 26 -1.98 -23.21 3.14
CA LYS A 26 -2.05 -24.50 3.87
C LYS A 26 -3.45 -24.78 4.42
N LEU A 27 -4.11 -23.76 4.98
CA LEU A 27 -5.47 -23.90 5.53
C LEU A 27 -6.49 -24.20 4.43
N LEU A 28 -6.40 -23.52 3.29
CA LEU A 28 -7.28 -23.72 2.14
C LEU A 28 -7.06 -25.10 1.50
N GLN A 29 -5.82 -25.56 1.41
CA GLN A 29 -5.50 -26.91 0.94
C GLN A 29 -6.03 -28.02 1.85
N ALA A 30 -6.12 -27.76 3.17
CA ALA A 30 -6.67 -28.70 4.13
C ALA A 30 -8.20 -28.64 4.24
N SER A 31 -8.85 -27.65 3.63
CA SER A 31 -10.29 -27.45 3.69
C SER A 31 -11.03 -28.40 2.76
N ASN A 32 -11.96 -29.18 3.33
CA ASN A 32 -12.85 -30.06 2.56
C ASN A 32 -14.02 -29.32 1.88
N THR A 33 -14.22 -28.03 2.19
CA THR A 33 -15.28 -27.19 1.62
C THR A 33 -14.76 -26.20 0.57
N THR A 34 -13.43 -26.06 0.43
CA THR A 34 -12.83 -25.16 -0.56
C THR A 34 -12.70 -25.88 -1.91
N SER A 35 -13.52 -25.49 -2.89
CA SER A 35 -13.43 -26.02 -4.27
C SER A 35 -12.22 -25.47 -5.02
N ALA A 36 -12.00 -24.14 -4.95
CA ALA A 36 -10.85 -23.47 -5.54
C ALA A 36 -10.56 -22.16 -4.79
N ALA A 37 -9.28 -21.77 -4.73
CA ALA A 37 -8.86 -20.49 -4.19
C ALA A 37 -7.64 -19.95 -4.97
N TRP A 38 -7.65 -18.66 -5.27
CA TRP A 38 -6.52 -17.94 -5.86
C TRP A 38 -5.97 -16.96 -4.83
N LEU A 39 -4.68 -17.10 -4.53
CA LEU A 39 -3.99 -16.25 -3.58
C LEU A 39 -3.04 -15.30 -4.32
N CYS A 40 -2.78 -14.15 -3.72
CA CYS A 40 -1.70 -13.28 -4.19
C CYS A 40 -0.33 -13.92 -3.88
N SER A 41 0.74 -13.22 -4.26
CA SER A 41 2.11 -13.71 -4.05
C SER A 41 2.41 -13.97 -2.57
N PRO A 42 3.12 -15.06 -2.21
CA PRO A 42 3.56 -15.33 -0.84
C PRO A 42 4.59 -14.32 -0.33
N HIS A 43 5.14 -13.48 -1.21
CA HIS A 43 6.10 -12.42 -0.89
C HIS A 43 5.45 -11.17 -0.26
N VAL A 44 4.12 -11.10 -0.17
CA VAL A 44 3.42 -10.00 0.52
C VAL A 44 3.65 -10.08 2.03
N THR A 45 4.12 -8.97 2.61
CA THR A 45 4.07 -8.73 4.06
C THR A 45 2.75 -8.05 4.39
N HIS A 46 1.96 -8.64 5.29
CA HIS A 46 0.77 -7.96 5.80
C HIS A 46 1.16 -6.84 6.76
N VAL A 47 0.57 -5.66 6.59
CA VAL A 47 0.83 -4.50 7.44
C VAL A 47 -0.46 -4.05 8.11
N SER A 48 -0.54 -4.21 9.42
CA SER A 48 -1.71 -3.79 10.20
C SER A 48 -1.50 -2.43 10.86
N LYS A 49 -2.64 -1.80 11.19
CA LYS A 49 -2.68 -0.49 11.83
C LYS A 49 -2.18 -0.55 13.27
N LEU A 50 -1.52 0.52 13.71
CA LEU A 50 -1.26 0.78 15.12
C LEU A 50 -2.56 1.25 15.81
N SER A 51 -2.64 1.00 17.12
CA SER A 51 -3.73 1.55 17.93
C SER A 51 -3.70 3.08 17.85
N GLN A 52 -4.87 3.70 17.70
CA GLN A 52 -5.06 5.16 17.64
C GLN A 52 -4.42 5.89 16.43
N GLU A 53 -3.85 5.18 15.44
CA GLU A 53 -3.24 5.87 14.29
C GLU A 53 -4.26 6.62 13.41
N GLY A 54 -5.47 6.08 13.31
CA GLY A 54 -6.57 6.63 12.53
C GLY A 54 -6.56 6.23 11.05
N SER A 55 -6.59 7.24 10.18
CA SER A 55 -7.02 7.17 8.78
C SER A 55 -5.93 6.75 7.79
N PHE A 56 -5.04 5.82 8.18
CA PHE A 56 -3.89 5.42 7.35
C PHE A 56 -4.08 4.12 6.55
N CYS A 57 -5.31 3.60 6.41
CA CYS A 57 -5.55 2.34 5.67
C CYS A 57 -5.02 2.35 4.23
N GLY A 58 -5.21 3.44 3.48
CA GLY A 58 -4.69 3.55 2.11
C GLY A 58 -3.17 3.41 2.06
N TYR A 59 -2.48 4.03 3.01
CA TYR A 59 -1.02 3.94 3.16
C TYR A 59 -0.59 2.51 3.55
N ARG A 60 -1.30 1.85 4.47
CA ARG A 60 -1.05 0.43 4.82
C ARG A 60 -1.20 -0.49 3.61
N ASN A 61 -2.19 -0.24 2.76
CA ASN A 61 -2.36 -1.00 1.52
C ASN A 61 -1.21 -0.78 0.53
N ILE A 62 -0.74 0.46 0.37
CA ILE A 62 0.46 0.76 -0.44
C ILE A 62 1.69 0.04 0.14
N GLN A 63 1.87 0.04 1.47
CA GLN A 63 2.96 -0.70 2.11
C GLN A 63 2.92 -2.20 1.81
N MET A 64 1.74 -2.83 1.81
CA MET A 64 1.58 -4.23 1.43
C MET A 64 1.94 -4.48 -0.04
N LEU A 65 1.55 -3.59 -0.96
CA LEU A 65 1.95 -3.68 -2.37
C LEU A 65 3.46 -3.50 -2.57
N CYS A 66 4.06 -2.49 -1.92
CA CYS A 66 5.51 -2.28 -1.95
C CYS A 66 6.26 -3.49 -1.38
N SER A 67 5.77 -4.11 -0.30
CA SER A 67 6.40 -5.30 0.26
C SER A 67 6.47 -6.45 -0.73
N HIS A 68 5.42 -6.67 -1.52
CA HIS A 68 5.46 -7.66 -2.60
C HIS A 68 6.56 -7.32 -3.61
N ILE A 69 6.55 -6.08 -4.12
CA ILE A 69 7.51 -5.64 -5.16
C ILE A 69 8.96 -5.84 -4.68
N ILE A 70 9.26 -5.42 -3.45
CA ILE A 70 10.58 -5.56 -2.83
C ILE A 70 10.93 -7.05 -2.65
N ASN A 71 10.08 -7.80 -1.94
CA ASN A 71 10.39 -9.17 -1.53
C ASN A 71 10.41 -10.18 -2.69
N SER A 72 9.74 -9.90 -3.81
CA SER A 72 9.80 -10.74 -5.01
C SER A 72 10.86 -10.29 -6.02
N GLY A 73 11.58 -9.18 -5.76
CA GLY A 73 12.52 -8.61 -6.72
C GLY A 73 11.86 -8.20 -8.04
N SER A 74 10.57 -7.83 -7.99
CA SER A 74 9.80 -7.47 -9.18
C SER A 74 10.31 -6.17 -9.81
N PHE A 75 9.89 -5.91 -11.05
CA PHE A 75 10.15 -4.64 -11.71
C PHE A 75 9.76 -3.46 -10.81
N GLY A 76 10.67 -2.51 -10.63
CA GLY A 76 10.50 -1.36 -9.74
C GLY A 76 11.01 -1.56 -8.31
N ALA A 77 11.44 -2.76 -7.90
CA ALA A 77 12.00 -2.98 -6.55
C ALA A 77 13.15 -2.02 -6.20
N VAL A 78 14.02 -1.75 -7.18
CA VAL A 78 15.14 -0.80 -7.04
C VAL A 78 14.69 0.62 -6.64
N LYS A 79 13.44 1.00 -6.90
CA LYS A 79 12.90 2.31 -6.53
C LYS A 79 12.63 2.44 -5.02
N PHE A 80 12.48 1.32 -4.31
CA PHE A 80 12.19 1.29 -2.88
C PHE A 80 13.42 0.91 -2.02
N GLY A 81 14.51 0.46 -2.65
CA GLY A 81 15.62 -0.15 -1.93
C GLY A 81 15.16 -1.42 -1.19
N ASP A 82 15.69 -1.64 0.02
CA ASP A 82 15.45 -2.85 0.80
C ASP A 82 14.36 -2.70 1.88
N GLN A 83 13.65 -1.56 1.92
CA GLN A 83 12.70 -1.26 2.99
C GLN A 83 11.34 -0.81 2.46
N VAL A 84 10.28 -1.33 3.08
CA VAL A 84 8.92 -0.86 2.83
C VAL A 84 8.80 0.61 3.25
N PRO A 85 8.32 1.51 2.36
CA PRO A 85 8.27 2.94 2.65
C PRO A 85 7.37 3.23 3.86
N SER A 86 7.76 4.22 4.66
CA SER A 86 6.93 4.71 5.76
C SER A 86 5.73 5.50 5.23
N ILE A 87 4.80 5.86 6.12
CA ILE A 87 3.68 6.75 5.76
C ILE A 87 4.20 8.09 5.22
N PHE A 88 5.28 8.63 5.79
CA PHE A 88 5.86 9.90 5.36
C PHE A 88 6.54 9.78 4.00
N ASP A 89 7.26 8.67 3.75
CA ASP A 89 7.84 8.40 2.43
C ASP A 89 6.75 8.30 1.37
N ILE A 90 5.63 7.62 1.68
CA ILE A 90 4.47 7.52 0.77
C ILE A 90 3.85 8.90 0.52
N GLN A 91 3.68 9.73 1.55
CA GLN A 91 3.19 11.10 1.39
C GLN A 91 4.08 11.90 0.44
N GLU A 92 5.41 11.80 0.60
CA GLU A 92 6.36 12.51 -0.24
C GLU A 92 6.33 12.01 -1.69
N LEU A 93 6.27 10.69 -1.90
CA LEU A 93 6.22 10.10 -3.24
C LEU A 93 4.93 10.47 -3.99
N ILE A 94 3.78 10.54 -3.30
CA ILE A 94 2.52 11.01 -3.89
C ILE A 94 2.63 12.49 -4.24
N GLU A 95 3.17 13.30 -3.35
CA GLU A 95 3.30 14.74 -3.56
C GLU A 95 4.27 15.06 -4.71
N ASN A 96 5.37 14.33 -4.82
CA ASN A 96 6.29 14.43 -5.95
C ASN A 96 5.61 14.04 -7.27
N ALA A 97 4.75 12.99 -7.27
CA ALA A 97 3.95 12.66 -8.44
C ALA A 97 3.01 13.81 -8.84
N TRP A 98 2.43 14.51 -7.86
CA TRP A 98 1.63 15.72 -8.12
C TRP A 98 2.48 16.87 -8.68
N ASP A 99 3.71 17.04 -8.19
CA ASP A 99 4.67 18.02 -8.74
C ASP A 99 5.05 17.71 -10.21
N GLU A 100 5.05 16.44 -10.59
CA GLU A 100 5.22 15.98 -11.98
C GLU A 100 3.94 16.08 -12.84
N GLY A 101 2.83 16.58 -12.27
CA GLY A 101 1.54 16.73 -12.97
C GLY A 101 0.68 15.47 -13.02
N ILE A 102 1.10 14.36 -12.40
CA ILE A 102 0.37 13.08 -12.39
C ILE A 102 -0.72 13.14 -11.32
N ASN A 103 -1.99 13.10 -11.71
CA ASN A 103 -3.13 13.22 -10.78
C ASN A 103 -3.04 14.45 -9.85
N ALA A 104 -2.43 15.55 -10.31
CA ALA A 104 -2.13 16.74 -9.49
C ALA A 104 -3.36 17.37 -8.81
N ARG A 105 -4.56 17.16 -9.37
CA ARG A 105 -5.84 17.57 -8.75
C ARG A 105 -6.02 17.05 -7.32
N GLY A 106 -5.41 15.91 -6.97
CA GLY A 106 -5.43 15.40 -5.60
C GLY A 106 -4.82 16.39 -4.60
N ARG A 107 -3.81 17.18 -5.01
CA ARG A 107 -3.25 18.25 -4.18
C ARG A 107 -4.26 19.35 -3.92
N ASP A 108 -5.02 19.77 -4.92
CA ASP A 108 -6.03 20.83 -4.79
C ASP A 108 -7.19 20.39 -3.90
N GLU A 109 -7.67 19.16 -4.09
CA GLU A 109 -8.80 18.61 -3.33
C GLU A 109 -8.46 18.38 -1.86
N THR A 110 -7.20 18.02 -1.59
CA THR A 110 -6.75 17.74 -0.23
C THR A 110 -6.15 18.98 0.43
N GLY A 111 -5.54 19.90 -0.30
CA GLY A 111 -4.63 20.93 0.21
C GLY A 111 -3.26 20.36 0.63
N GLY A 112 -2.79 19.33 -0.07
CA GLY A 112 -1.55 18.59 0.25
C GLY A 112 -1.69 17.60 1.40
N ILE A 113 -0.88 16.54 1.42
CA ILE A 113 -0.95 15.44 2.40
C ILE A 113 0.27 15.32 3.31
N ARG A 114 1.39 16.02 3.03
CA ARG A 114 2.61 16.00 3.86
C ARG A 114 2.33 16.27 5.34
N GLY A 115 2.68 15.32 6.21
CA GLY A 115 2.52 15.45 7.66
C GLY A 115 1.06 15.54 8.15
N THR A 116 0.10 15.21 7.27
CA THR A 116 -1.33 15.22 7.59
C THR A 116 -1.85 13.82 7.92
N ARG A 117 -3.12 13.73 8.30
CA ARG A 117 -3.87 12.49 8.51
C ARG A 117 -4.90 12.26 7.40
N LYS A 118 -4.73 12.92 6.24
CA LYS A 118 -5.71 12.90 5.16
C LYS A 118 -5.79 11.50 4.56
N TYR A 119 -7.01 11.09 4.26
CA TYR A 119 -7.27 9.85 3.54
C TYR A 119 -6.66 9.95 2.15
N ILE A 120 -6.20 8.80 1.67
CA ILE A 120 -5.80 8.59 0.29
C ILE A 120 -6.58 7.39 -0.25
N GLY A 121 -6.76 7.36 -1.55
CA GLY A 121 -7.41 6.28 -2.27
C GLY A 121 -6.58 5.78 -3.44
N THR A 122 -7.26 5.13 -4.36
CA THR A 122 -6.68 4.61 -5.60
C THR A 122 -5.99 5.69 -6.46
N PRO A 123 -6.50 6.93 -6.59
CA PRO A 123 -5.83 7.97 -7.40
C PRO A 123 -4.43 8.33 -6.89
N GLU A 124 -4.24 8.41 -5.57
CA GLU A 124 -2.94 8.70 -4.97
C GLU A 124 -1.96 7.52 -5.14
N ALA A 125 -2.44 6.29 -4.92
CA ALA A 125 -1.64 5.10 -5.17
C ALA A 125 -1.19 5.04 -6.64
N GLN A 126 -2.12 5.30 -7.58
CA GLN A 126 -1.81 5.36 -9.01
C GLN A 126 -0.78 6.46 -9.32
N ALA A 127 -0.92 7.65 -8.72
CA ALA A 127 0.02 8.75 -8.93
C ALA A 127 1.44 8.33 -8.55
N MET A 128 1.61 7.81 -7.33
CA MET A 128 2.88 7.32 -6.80
C MET A 128 3.48 6.19 -7.66
N PHE A 129 2.71 5.15 -8.01
CA PHE A 129 3.26 4.06 -8.81
C PHE A 129 3.62 4.51 -10.24
N THR A 130 2.83 5.42 -10.82
CA THR A 130 3.09 5.96 -12.16
C THR A 130 4.37 6.80 -12.19
N SER A 131 4.60 7.70 -11.23
CA SER A 131 5.85 8.50 -11.16
C SER A 131 7.08 7.62 -10.98
N LEU A 132 6.95 6.54 -10.21
CA LEU A 132 8.00 5.53 -10.03
C LEU A 132 8.19 4.61 -11.25
N GLN A 133 7.40 4.81 -12.32
CA GLN A 133 7.37 4.00 -13.54
C GLN A 133 6.97 2.55 -13.29
N ILE A 134 6.27 2.26 -12.19
CA ILE A 134 5.79 0.92 -11.84
C ILE A 134 4.41 0.71 -12.48
N PRO A 135 4.22 -0.34 -13.30
CA PRO A 135 2.93 -0.58 -13.95
C PRO A 135 1.78 -0.68 -12.94
N PHE A 136 0.77 0.17 -13.10
CA PHE A 136 -0.42 0.19 -12.26
C PHE A 136 -1.67 0.28 -13.14
N VAL A 137 -2.36 -0.85 -13.32
CA VAL A 137 -3.56 -0.93 -14.16
C VAL A 137 -4.80 -0.91 -13.28
N LEU A 138 -5.69 0.06 -13.54
CA LEU A 138 -7.00 0.07 -12.92
C LEU A 138 -7.93 -0.94 -13.59
N ALA A 139 -8.46 -1.87 -12.81
CA ALA A 139 -9.53 -2.73 -13.29
C ALA A 139 -10.80 -1.89 -13.51
N PRO A 140 -11.45 -1.97 -14.68
CA PRO A 140 -12.72 -1.30 -14.89
C PRO A 140 -13.78 -1.87 -13.93
N LYS A 141 -14.58 -1.01 -13.31
CA LYS A 141 -15.60 -1.36 -12.28
C LYS A 141 -16.61 -2.45 -12.69
N LYS A 142 -16.72 -2.79 -13.98
CA LYS A 142 -17.69 -3.75 -14.53
C LYS A 142 -17.31 -5.23 -14.38
N PHE A 143 -16.13 -5.58 -13.86
CA PHE A 143 -15.69 -6.99 -13.77
C PHE A 143 -16.11 -7.75 -12.50
N LEU A 144 -16.77 -7.11 -11.54
CA LEU A 144 -17.10 -7.74 -10.26
C LEU A 144 -18.49 -8.42 -10.19
N SER A 145 -19.21 -8.56 -11.31
CA SER A 145 -20.56 -9.17 -11.33
C SER A 145 -20.63 -10.57 -11.94
N ARG A 146 -19.51 -11.27 -12.10
CA ARG A 146 -19.49 -12.59 -12.75
C ARG A 146 -18.66 -13.60 -11.99
N TYR A 147 -19.01 -13.82 -10.72
CA TYR A 147 -18.86 -15.09 -10.00
C TYR A 147 -20.00 -15.18 -9.00
#